data_AF-A0AAN4ZDU7-F1
#
_entry.id   AF-A0AAN4ZDU7-F1
#
_cell.length_a   1.000
_cell.length_b   1.000
_cell.length_c   1.000
_cell.angle_alpha   90.00
_cell.angle_beta   90.00
_cell.angle_gamma   90.00
#
_symmetry.space_group_name_H-M   'P 1'
#
loop_
_entity.id
_entity.type
_entity.pdbx_description
1 polymer ?
#
loop_
_entity_poly.entity_id
_entity_poly.type
_entity_poly.pdbx_seq_one_letter_code
_entity_poly.pdbx_strand_id
1 'polypeptide(L)'
;MRLIWPLLLVPSLILANVSFDPPTKDDLRKLLEHSTAYEMANRIADDLCKEYDDLCPANKDEKILLKREMIYFAASEEDARDKVLEGSPSSYKILPGVITKLKEINRRDVPEVKEDGHKFLIYQLCMKPVMDLLKEKKRKYEGMNKKEIRSDVVANLKRLMELF
;
A
#
# COMPACT_ATOMS: atom_id res chain seq x y z
N MET A 1 -10.58 15.77 -3.66
CA MET A 1 -9.68 14.98 -2.80
C MET A 1 -8.38 14.72 -3.56
N ARG A 2 -7.26 15.28 -3.10
CA ARG A 2 -5.92 14.99 -3.64
C ARG A 2 -5.34 13.83 -2.83
N LEU A 3 -5.45 12.60 -3.35
CA LEU A 3 -4.82 11.41 -2.76
C LEU A 3 -3.32 11.44 -3.11
N ILE A 4 -2.52 12.08 -2.24
CA ILE A 4 -1.05 12.26 -2.36
C ILE A 4 -0.36 11.27 -1.38
N TRP A 5 -0.92 10.08 -1.18
CA TRP A 5 -0.45 9.19 -0.12
C TRP A 5 0.99 8.65 -0.32
N PRO A 6 1.42 8.22 -1.52
CA PRO A 6 2.79 7.74 -1.67
C PRO A 6 3.84 8.84 -1.45
N LEU A 7 3.46 10.11 -1.58
CA LEU A 7 4.36 11.27 -1.63
C LEU A 7 4.71 11.82 -0.24
N LEU A 8 3.90 11.57 0.77
CA LEU A 8 4.15 12.05 2.15
C LEU A 8 5.02 11.08 2.98
N LEU A 9 5.18 9.82 2.54
CA LEU A 9 6.00 8.82 3.23
C LEU A 9 7.43 8.70 2.69
N VAL A 10 7.78 9.38 1.59
CA VAL A 10 9.13 9.35 1.00
C VAL A 10 10.20 10.07 1.84
N PRO A 11 9.92 11.23 2.49
CA PRO A 11 10.98 11.98 3.18
C PRO A 11 11.64 11.22 4.34
N SER A 12 10.92 10.32 5.01
CA SER A 12 11.44 9.54 6.15
C SER A 12 12.30 8.33 5.75
N LEU A 13 12.40 8.01 4.46
CA LEU A 13 13.09 6.82 3.93
C LEU A 13 14.55 7.06 3.47
N ILE A 14 15.00 8.31 3.33
CA ILE A 14 16.31 8.65 2.74
C ILE A 14 17.50 8.30 3.68
N LEU A 15 17.25 7.87 4.92
CA LEU A 15 18.29 7.69 5.96
C LEU A 15 18.55 6.23 6.39
N ALA A 16 18.08 5.23 5.65
CA ALA A 16 18.23 3.82 6.05
C ALA A 16 19.04 3.02 5.01
N ASN A 17 20.14 2.40 5.42
CA ASN A 17 21.07 1.58 4.61
C ASN A 17 20.46 0.29 3.98
N VAL A 18 19.16 0.23 3.73
CA VAL A 18 18.57 -0.70 2.78
C VAL A 18 18.76 -0.08 1.40
N SER A 19 19.48 -0.76 0.49
CA SER A 19 19.62 -0.29 -0.89
C SER A 19 18.26 -0.38 -1.59
N PHE A 20 17.44 0.62 -1.37
CA PHE A 20 16.13 0.79 -1.97
C PHE A 20 16.14 2.15 -2.65
N ASP A 21 15.99 2.16 -3.97
CA ASP A 21 15.79 3.40 -4.69
C ASP A 21 14.36 3.90 -4.39
N PRO A 22 14.20 4.98 -3.61
CA PRO A 22 12.87 5.51 -3.35
C PRO A 22 12.22 5.93 -4.68
N PRO A 23 10.89 5.77 -4.82
CA PRO A 23 10.17 6.24 -5.98
C PRO A 23 10.42 7.74 -6.17
N THR A 24 10.82 8.12 -7.37
CA THR A 24 10.99 9.52 -7.70
C THR A 24 9.64 10.24 -7.68
N LYS A 25 9.64 11.57 -7.55
CA LYS A 25 8.39 12.36 -7.70
C LYS A 25 7.70 12.09 -9.05
N ASP A 26 8.46 11.78 -10.09
CA ASP A 26 7.94 11.41 -11.40
C ASP A 26 7.26 10.04 -11.40
N ASP A 27 7.86 9.06 -10.70
CA ASP A 27 7.26 7.73 -10.52
C ASP A 27 5.91 7.81 -9.80
N LEU A 28 5.84 8.63 -8.75
CA LEU A 28 4.61 8.82 -7.98
C LEU A 28 3.55 9.56 -8.78
N ARG A 29 3.93 10.58 -9.56
CA ARG A 29 3.03 11.25 -10.50
C ARG A 29 2.48 10.27 -11.53
N LYS A 30 3.35 9.47 -12.16
CA LYS A 30 2.96 8.46 -13.15
C LYS A 30 2.02 7.42 -12.55
N LEU A 31 2.27 6.99 -11.32
CA LEU A 31 1.37 6.07 -10.62
C LEU A 31 -0.03 6.68 -10.46
N LEU A 32 -0.12 7.94 -10.03
CA LEU A 32 -1.40 8.62 -9.85
C LEU A 32 -2.13 8.89 -11.18
N GLU A 33 -1.39 9.02 -12.28
CA GLU A 33 -1.96 9.13 -13.62
C GLU A 33 -2.48 7.78 -14.15
N HIS A 34 -1.92 6.67 -13.67
CA HIS A 34 -2.06 5.33 -14.27
C HIS A 34 -2.80 4.31 -13.39
N SER A 35 -3.12 4.68 -12.15
CA SER A 35 -3.68 3.78 -11.13
C SER A 35 -4.68 4.50 -10.24
N THR A 36 -5.42 3.73 -9.44
CA THR A 36 -6.39 4.25 -8.47
C THR A 36 -6.07 3.77 -7.05
N ALA A 37 -6.60 4.46 -6.04
CA ALA A 37 -6.45 4.03 -4.66
C ALA A 37 -7.04 2.63 -4.41
N TYR A 38 -8.13 2.27 -5.10
CA TYR A 38 -8.71 0.93 -5.05
C TYR A 38 -7.76 -0.12 -5.61
N GLU A 39 -7.08 0.19 -6.70
CA GLU A 39 -6.13 -0.73 -7.32
C GLU A 39 -4.88 -0.92 -6.45
N MET A 40 -4.39 0.17 -5.84
CA MET A 40 -3.30 0.11 -4.88
C MET A 40 -3.67 -0.71 -3.65
N ALA A 41 -4.83 -0.44 -3.02
CA ALA A 41 -5.29 -1.20 -1.85
C ALA A 41 -5.53 -2.67 -2.17
N ASN A 42 -6.09 -2.97 -3.35
CA ASN A 42 -6.27 -4.34 -3.81
C ASN A 42 -4.91 -5.05 -3.95
N ARG A 43 -3.92 -4.39 -4.58
CA ARG A 43 -2.58 -4.96 -4.76
C ARG A 43 -1.88 -5.20 -3.42
N ILE A 44 -1.92 -4.24 -2.51
CA ILE A 44 -1.32 -4.38 -1.16
C ILE A 44 -1.92 -5.58 -0.43
N ALA A 45 -3.26 -5.69 -0.38
CA ALA A 45 -3.91 -6.80 0.30
C ALA A 45 -3.62 -8.16 -0.36
N ASP A 46 -3.62 -8.22 -1.69
CA ASP A 46 -3.35 -9.46 -2.43
C ASP A 46 -1.88 -9.89 -2.28
N ASP A 47 -0.92 -8.95 -2.30
CA ASP A 47 0.51 -9.23 -2.07
C ASP A 47 0.77 -9.70 -0.64
N LEU A 48 0.16 -9.05 0.37
CA LEU A 48 0.27 -9.49 1.77
C LEU A 48 -0.26 -10.91 1.95
N CYS A 49 -1.44 -11.21 1.38
CA CYS A 49 -2.02 -12.55 1.43
C CYS A 49 -1.14 -13.61 0.75
N LYS A 50 -0.43 -13.23 -0.32
CA LYS A 50 0.42 -14.15 -1.08
C LYS A 50 1.76 -14.41 -0.40
N GLU A 51 2.33 -13.40 0.24
CA GLU A 51 3.64 -13.49 0.88
C GLU A 51 3.55 -14.04 2.30
N TYR A 52 2.44 -13.77 2.98
CA TYR A 52 2.22 -14.17 4.36
C TYR A 52 0.80 -14.72 4.50
N ASP A 53 0.65 -16.03 4.33
CA ASP A 53 -0.65 -16.71 4.41
C ASP A 53 -1.40 -16.36 5.71
N ASP A 54 -0.67 -16.23 6.83
CA ASP A 54 -1.21 -15.88 8.15
C ASP A 54 -1.79 -14.46 8.25
N LEU A 55 -1.46 -13.57 7.31
CA LEU A 55 -2.04 -12.23 7.22
C LEU A 55 -3.32 -12.22 6.40
N CYS A 56 -3.60 -13.28 5.65
CA CYS A 56 -4.75 -13.31 4.77
C CYS A 56 -6.04 -13.57 5.56
N PRO A 57 -7.05 -12.68 5.46
CA PRO A 57 -8.31 -12.93 6.13
C PRO A 57 -8.99 -14.21 5.62
N ALA A 58 -9.69 -14.90 6.52
CA ALA A 58 -10.16 -16.26 6.27
C ALA A 58 -11.32 -16.30 5.25
N ASN A 59 -12.13 -15.24 5.21
CA ASN A 59 -13.30 -15.16 4.35
C ASN A 59 -13.28 -13.94 3.43
N LYS A 60 -14.18 -13.94 2.44
CA LYS A 60 -14.26 -12.90 1.41
C LYS A 60 -14.61 -11.53 1.98
N ASP A 61 -15.52 -11.47 2.95
CA ASP A 61 -16.01 -10.21 3.52
C ASP A 61 -14.91 -9.51 4.32
N GLU A 62 -14.10 -10.27 5.05
CA GLU A 62 -12.93 -9.75 5.74
C GLU A 62 -11.84 -9.29 4.77
N LYS A 63 -11.64 -9.98 3.64
CA LYS A 63 -10.72 -9.52 2.58
C LYS A 63 -11.17 -8.18 2.00
N ILE A 64 -12.47 -8.01 1.77
CA ILE A 64 -13.07 -6.75 1.32
C ILE A 64 -12.87 -5.67 2.39
N LEU A 65 -13.13 -5.99 3.65
CA LEU A 65 -12.96 -5.06 4.76
C LEU A 65 -11.50 -4.62 4.90
N LEU A 66 -10.53 -5.54 4.81
CA LEU A 66 -9.10 -5.21 4.83
C LEU A 66 -8.74 -4.22 3.72
N LYS A 67 -9.21 -4.47 2.49
CA LYS A 67 -8.98 -3.57 1.34
C LYS A 67 -9.60 -2.19 1.58
N ARG A 68 -10.83 -2.12 2.13
CA ARG A 68 -11.47 -0.85 2.50
C ARG A 68 -10.69 -0.12 3.59
N GLU A 69 -10.26 -0.81 4.64
CA GLU A 69 -9.47 -0.23 5.72
C GLU A 69 -8.12 0.29 5.22
N MET A 70 -7.46 -0.38 4.28
CA MET A 70 -6.26 0.13 3.62
C MET A 70 -6.52 1.45 2.88
N ILE A 71 -7.67 1.60 2.20
CA ILE A 71 -8.06 2.87 1.57
C ILE A 71 -8.34 3.96 2.61
N TYR A 72 -8.97 3.64 3.74
CA TYR A 72 -9.25 4.63 4.78
C TYR A 72 -7.97 5.06 5.50
N PHE A 73 -7.11 4.09 5.82
CA PHE A 73 -5.79 4.32 6.37
C PHE A 73 -4.91 5.15 5.40
N ALA A 74 -5.11 4.98 4.09
CA ALA A 74 -4.51 5.85 3.08
C ALA A 74 -4.77 7.32 3.29
N ALA A 75 -6.04 7.58 3.52
CA ALA A 75 -6.62 8.90 3.43
C ALA A 75 -6.62 9.61 4.79
N SER A 76 -6.28 8.91 5.87
CA SER A 76 -6.24 9.50 7.21
C SER A 76 -5.07 10.47 7.36
N GLU A 77 -5.15 11.35 8.36
CA GLU A 77 -4.05 12.24 8.72
C GLU A 77 -2.82 11.45 9.23
N GLU A 78 -1.64 12.07 9.18
CA GLU A 78 -0.37 11.45 9.57
C GLU A 78 -0.40 10.93 11.02
N ASP A 79 -0.79 11.78 11.97
CA ASP A 79 -0.93 11.40 13.38
C ASP A 79 -1.89 10.22 13.60
N ALA A 80 -2.93 10.11 12.77
CA ALA A 80 -3.88 8.99 12.86
C ALA A 80 -3.26 7.69 12.32
N ARG A 81 -2.43 7.78 11.28
CA ARG A 81 -1.68 6.63 10.75
C ARG A 81 -0.63 6.16 11.75
N ASP A 82 0.14 7.09 12.32
CA ASP A 82 1.23 6.76 13.25
C ASP A 82 0.70 6.03 14.47
N LYS A 83 -0.40 6.50 15.05
CA LYS A 83 -1.07 5.79 16.16
C LYS A 83 -1.40 4.34 15.82
N VAL A 84 -1.93 4.09 14.63
CA VAL A 84 -2.27 2.73 14.17
C VAL A 84 -1.01 1.91 13.92
N LEU A 85 0.02 2.50 13.33
CA LEU A 85 1.33 1.86 13.12
C LEU A 85 2.05 1.58 14.44
N GLU A 86 1.82 2.36 15.49
CA GLU A 86 2.31 2.12 16.85
C GLU A 86 1.54 1.01 17.56
N GLY A 87 0.33 0.69 17.10
CA GLY A 87 -0.56 -0.30 17.71
C GLY A 87 -1.51 0.30 18.75
N SER A 88 -1.71 1.62 18.73
CA SER A 88 -2.72 2.29 19.54
C SER A 88 -4.13 1.83 19.13
N PRO A 89 -5.11 1.87 20.06
CA PRO A 89 -6.51 1.62 19.73
C PRO A 89 -6.97 2.47 18.55
N SER A 90 -7.67 1.84 17.61
CA SER A 90 -8.17 2.51 16.41
C SER A 90 -9.55 1.99 16.03
N SER A 91 -10.23 2.70 15.13
CA SER A 91 -11.52 2.29 14.59
C SER A 91 -11.44 1.16 13.55
N TYR A 92 -10.23 0.79 13.13
CA TYR A 92 -10.00 -0.30 12.19
C TYR A 92 -10.18 -1.66 12.89
N LYS A 93 -10.84 -2.60 12.22
CA LYS A 93 -11.16 -3.92 12.75
C LYS A 93 -10.11 -4.96 12.39
N ILE A 94 -9.56 -4.93 11.18
CA ILE A 94 -8.62 -5.96 10.69
C ILE A 94 -7.20 -5.41 10.64
N LEU A 95 -7.03 -4.19 10.14
CA LEU A 95 -5.72 -3.59 9.88
C LEU A 95 -4.77 -3.60 11.10
N PRO A 96 -5.19 -3.34 12.35
CA PRO A 96 -4.29 -3.38 13.50
C PRO A 96 -3.72 -4.78 13.78
N GLY A 97 -4.51 -5.82 13.52
CA GLY A 97 -4.06 -7.22 13.62
C GLY A 97 -3.01 -7.55 12.56
N VAL A 98 -3.21 -7.09 11.33
CA VAL A 98 -2.24 -7.25 10.23
C VAL A 98 -0.92 -6.54 10.56
N ILE A 99 -0.99 -5.30 11.07
CA ILE A 99 0.20 -4.52 11.48
C ILE A 99 0.94 -5.22 12.61
N THR A 100 0.22 -5.72 13.61
CA THR A 100 0.83 -6.45 14.74
C THR A 100 1.60 -7.69 14.24
N LYS A 101 0.98 -8.50 13.39
CA LYS A 101 1.64 -9.69 12.81
C LYS A 101 2.82 -9.32 11.92
N LEU A 102 2.74 -8.26 11.13
CA LEU A 102 3.89 -7.78 10.34
C LEU A 102 5.06 -7.34 11.24
N LYS A 103 4.79 -6.71 12.39
CA LYS A 103 5.84 -6.40 13.37
C LYS A 103 6.47 -7.66 13.95
N GLU A 104 5.67 -8.69 14.23
CA GLU A 104 6.16 -9.98 14.73
C GLU A 104 7.05 -10.67 13.69
N ILE A 105 6.62 -10.69 12.42
CA ILE A 105 7.41 -11.18 11.28
C ILE A 105 8.74 -10.43 11.21
N ASN A 106 8.73 -9.09 11.26
CA ASN A 106 9.95 -8.29 11.23
C ASN A 106 10.89 -8.61 12.39
N ARG A 107 10.37 -8.77 13.61
CA ARG A 107 11.17 -9.13 14.79
C ARG A 107 11.77 -10.54 14.68
N ARG A 108 11.06 -11.47 14.06
CA ARG A 108 11.51 -12.86 13.85
C ARG A 108 12.58 -12.94 12.78
N ASP A 109 12.34 -12.29 11.64
CA ASP A 109 13.15 -12.44 10.43
C ASP A 109 14.35 -11.46 10.42
N VAL A 110 14.25 -10.35 11.17
CA VAL A 110 15.30 -9.32 11.28
C VAL A 110 15.49 -8.88 12.75
N PRO A 111 15.94 -9.77 13.65
CA PRO A 111 15.99 -9.52 15.10
C PRO A 111 16.95 -8.40 15.53
N GLU A 112 17.92 -8.06 14.69
CA GLU A 112 18.92 -7.02 14.97
C GLU A 112 18.36 -5.59 14.81
N VAL A 113 17.19 -5.45 14.17
CA VAL A 113 16.63 -4.16 13.77
C VAL A 113 15.48 -3.78 14.71
N LYS A 114 15.84 -3.33 15.93
CA LYS A 114 14.88 -2.96 16.97
C LYS A 114 14.15 -1.63 16.71
N GLU A 115 14.78 -0.68 16.02
CA GLU A 115 14.23 0.68 15.80
C GLU A 115 13.52 0.86 14.45
N ASP A 116 13.60 -0.12 13.53
CA ASP A 116 13.21 0.07 12.12
C ASP A 116 11.96 -0.71 11.68
N GLY A 117 11.20 -1.23 12.64
CA GLY A 117 9.93 -1.93 12.37
C GLY A 117 8.90 -1.05 11.67
N HIS A 118 8.90 0.26 11.91
CA HIS A 118 8.05 1.21 11.19
C HIS A 118 8.43 1.28 9.70
N LYS A 119 9.73 1.26 9.37
CA LYS A 119 10.20 1.28 7.97
C LYS A 119 9.85 -0.02 7.25
N PHE A 120 9.96 -1.17 7.92
CA PHE A 120 9.50 -2.45 7.37
C PHE A 120 7.99 -2.41 7.04
N LEU A 121 7.17 -1.86 7.95
CA LEU A 121 5.73 -1.72 7.73
C LEU A 121 5.43 -0.83 6.53
N ILE A 122 6.06 0.35 6.44
CA ILE A 122 5.90 1.25 5.29
C ILE A 122 6.34 0.55 4.00
N TYR A 123 7.44 -0.21 4.04
CA TYR A 123 7.93 -0.91 2.87
C TYR A 123 6.92 -1.96 2.36
N GLN A 124 6.41 -2.80 3.25
CA GLN A 124 5.47 -3.87 2.89
C GLN A 124 4.09 -3.34 2.52
N LEU A 125 3.58 -2.35 3.27
CA LEU A 125 2.21 -1.84 3.10
C LEU A 125 2.09 -0.79 2.00
N CYS A 126 3.17 -0.07 1.69
CA CYS A 126 3.11 1.05 0.76
C CYS A 126 4.09 0.87 -0.40
N MET A 127 5.38 0.76 -0.11
CA MET A 127 6.42 0.99 -1.13
C MET A 127 6.51 -0.12 -2.17
N LYS A 128 6.67 -1.37 -1.72
CA LYS A 128 6.86 -2.52 -2.61
C LYS A 128 5.64 -2.75 -3.52
N PRO A 129 4.40 -2.84 -3.01
CA PRO A 129 3.22 -3.04 -3.86
C PRO A 129 3.02 -1.89 -4.86
N VAL A 130 3.29 -0.65 -4.44
CA VAL A 130 3.19 0.54 -5.31
C VAL A 130 4.21 0.50 -6.44
N MET A 131 5.46 0.14 -6.14
CA MET A 131 6.53 0.08 -7.15
C MET A 131 6.29 -1.02 -8.17
N ASP A 132 5.80 -2.18 -7.73
CA ASP A 132 5.46 -3.27 -8.64
C ASP A 132 4.26 -2.91 -9.52
N LEU A 133 3.24 -2.29 -8.93
CA LEU A 133 2.09 -1.78 -9.69
C LEU A 133 2.52 -0.73 -10.72
N LEU A 134 3.43 0.19 -10.36
CA LEU A 134 3.94 1.18 -11.30
C LEU A 134 4.68 0.53 -12.48
N LYS A 135 5.53 -0.48 -12.22
CA LYS A 135 6.24 -1.22 -13.28
C LYS A 135 5.27 -1.96 -14.20
N GLU A 136 4.22 -2.55 -13.65
CA GLU A 136 3.15 -3.20 -14.43
C GLU A 136 2.39 -2.20 -15.30
N LYS A 137 2.00 -1.06 -14.73
CA LYS A 137 1.29 -0.01 -15.47
C LYS A 137 2.14 0.62 -16.57
N LYS A 138 3.43 0.88 -16.30
CA LYS A 138 4.36 1.39 -17.32
C LYS A 138 4.43 0.46 -18.52
N ARG A 139 4.52 -0.86 -18.29
CA ARG A 139 4.50 -1.87 -19.35
C ARG A 139 3.15 -1.95 -20.06
N LYS A 140 2.04 -1.95 -19.31
CA LYS A 140 0.68 -2.05 -19.87
C LYS A 140 0.35 -0.87 -20.80
N TYR A 141 0.77 0.33 -20.42
CA TYR A 141 0.41 1.57 -21.13
C TYR A 141 1.48 2.02 -22.12
N GLU A 142 2.51 1.21 -22.35
CA GLU A 142 3.50 1.46 -23.39
C GLU A 142 2.80 1.52 -24.76
N GLY A 143 2.99 2.63 -25.48
CA GLY A 143 2.35 2.87 -26.78
C GLY A 143 0.90 3.36 -26.71
N MET A 144 0.27 3.45 -25.54
CA MET A 144 -1.08 4.01 -25.39
C MET A 144 -1.07 5.53 -25.27
N ASN A 145 -2.09 6.19 -25.81
CA ASN A 145 -2.28 7.62 -25.63
C ASN A 145 -3.04 7.93 -24.32
N LYS A 146 -3.00 9.19 -23.87
CA LYS A 146 -3.62 9.64 -22.61
C LYS A 146 -5.12 9.34 -22.52
N LYS A 147 -5.86 9.37 -23.63
CA LYS A 147 -7.31 9.11 -23.64
C LYS A 147 -7.59 7.63 -23.41
N GLU A 148 -6.81 6.76 -24.03
CA GLU A 148 -6.90 5.30 -23.87
C GLU A 148 -6.54 4.90 -22.43
N ILE A 149 -5.44 5.44 -21.90
CA ILE A 149 -5.03 5.21 -20.50
C ILE A 149 -6.15 5.63 -19.54
N ARG A 150 -6.71 6.84 -19.72
CA ARG A 150 -7.79 7.32 -18.87
C ARG A 150 -9.04 6.44 -18.95
N SER A 151 -9.38 5.96 -20.15
CA SER A 151 -10.52 5.06 -20.34
C SER A 151 -10.32 3.74 -19.61
N ASP A 152 -9.13 3.14 -19.70
CA ASP A 152 -8.79 1.90 -19.00
C ASP A 152 -8.81 2.09 -17.47
N VAL A 153 -8.20 3.17 -16.97
CA VAL A 153 -8.21 3.49 -15.54
C VAL A 153 -9.64 3.66 -15.01
N VAL A 154 -10.52 4.35 -15.74
CA VAL A 154 -11.93 4.52 -15.34
C VAL A 154 -12.70 3.21 -15.40
N ALA A 155 -12.49 2.37 -16.42
CA ALA A 155 -13.12 1.06 -16.51
C ALA A 155 -12.69 0.14 -15.37
N ASN A 156 -11.39 0.12 -15.06
CA ASN A 156 -10.85 -0.67 -13.96
C ASN A 156 -11.35 -0.16 -12.59
N LEU A 157 -11.47 1.15 -12.41
CA LEU A 157 -12.07 1.74 -11.21
C LEU A 157 -13.49 1.23 -10.99
N LYS A 158 -14.35 1.28 -12.02
CA LYS A 158 -15.73 0.80 -11.93
C LYS A 158 -15.79 -0.66 -11.51
N ARG A 159 -14.99 -1.51 -12.17
CA ARG A 159 -14.87 -2.94 -11.84
C ARG A 159 -14.41 -3.16 -10.40
N LEU A 160 -13.43 -2.40 -9.94
CA LEU A 160 -12.92 -2.52 -8.57
C LEU A 160 -13.96 -2.06 -7.55
N MET A 161 -14.72 -1.00 -7.82
CA MET A 161 -15.78 -0.55 -6.91
C MET A 161 -16.88 -1.60 -6.71
N GLU A 162 -17.14 -2.46 -7.70
CA GLU A 162 -18.08 -3.59 -7.55
C GLU A 162 -17.54 -4.72 -6.64
N LEU A 163 -16.22 -4.75 -6.43
CA LEU A 163 -15.55 -5.74 -5.58
C LEU A 163 -15.39 -5.27 -4.13
N PHE A 164 -15.64 -3.99 -3.86
CA PHE A 164 -15.48 -3.36 -2.55
C PHE A 164 -16.83 -3.19 -1.87
#